data_AF-L8HIT9-F1
#
_entry.id   AF-L8HIT9-F1
#
_cell.length_a   1.000
_cell.length_b   1.000
_cell.length_c   1.000
_cell.angle_alpha   90.00
_cell.angle_beta   90.00
_cell.angle_gamma   90.00
#
_symmetry.space_group_name_H-M   'P 1'
#
loop_
_entity.id
_entity.type
_entity.pdbx_description
1 polymer ?
#
loop_
_entity_poly.entity_id
_entity_poly.type
_entity_poly.pdbx_seq_one_letter_code
_entity_poly.pdbx_strand_id
1 'polypeptide(L)'
;MEELRDPITGRWTLMVANVNKLWGTTEVEFHLQRTIPFWHEINCEILLMQHKNLGGLKNRGVAHLELSSSAEARSPAPAAVTISRTHMVDTGYAIGDAPLRIDWRRPERYDDTIRAVYAANAPVTITKSDVSALFGRFGQIESIFLSAELPKKAPPPAPHRSVVWSAAC
;
A
#
# COMPACT_ATOMS: atom_id res chain seq x y z
N MET A 1 2.09 -7.92 18.96
CA MET A 1 1.40 -7.67 17.67
C MET A 1 0.50 -6.48 17.95
N GLU A 2 0.90 -5.29 17.52
CA GLU A 2 0.10 -4.09 17.75
C GLU A 2 -1.04 -4.14 16.73
N GLU A 3 -2.29 -4.05 17.17
CA GLU A 3 -3.45 -4.03 16.27
C GLU A 3 -3.87 -2.55 16.16
N LEU A 4 -4.00 -2.03 14.95
CA LEU A 4 -4.35 -0.61 14.75
C LEU A 4 -5.86 -0.46 14.57
N ARG A 5 -6.51 -0.10 15.67
CA ARG A 5 -7.86 0.44 15.66
C ARG A 5 -7.78 1.92 15.26
N ASP A 6 -8.57 2.34 14.27
CA ASP A 6 -8.68 3.74 13.91
C ASP A 6 -9.19 4.52 15.14
N PRO A 7 -8.45 5.52 15.65
CA PRO A 7 -8.80 6.22 16.87
C PRO A 7 -10.02 7.15 16.70
N ILE A 8 -10.38 7.50 15.47
CA ILE A 8 -11.49 8.39 15.14
C ILE A 8 -12.78 7.57 14.96
N THR A 9 -12.73 6.52 14.13
CA THR A 9 -13.91 5.72 13.82
C THR A 9 -14.11 4.56 14.79
N GLY A 10 -13.06 4.21 15.56
CA GLY A 10 -13.07 3.04 16.42
C GLY A 10 -13.18 1.73 15.63
N ARG A 11 -12.95 1.72 14.32
CA ARG A 11 -13.03 0.55 13.46
C ARG A 11 -11.66 -0.06 13.20
N TRP A 12 -11.68 -1.32 12.80
CA TRP A 12 -10.49 -2.03 12.36
C TRP A 12 -10.40 -1.91 10.85
N THR A 13 -9.34 -1.33 10.30
CA THR A 13 -9.27 -1.11 8.85
C THR A 13 -8.14 -1.91 8.23
N LEU A 14 -8.48 -2.72 7.24
CA LEU A 14 -7.50 -3.37 6.36
C LEU A 14 -7.42 -2.61 5.04
N MET A 15 -6.22 -2.56 4.46
CA MET A 15 -5.99 -2.09 3.11
C MET A 15 -5.85 -3.30 2.19
N VAL A 16 -6.60 -3.31 1.10
CA VAL A 16 -6.59 -4.33 0.05
C VAL A 16 -6.04 -3.70 -1.23
N ALA A 17 -4.99 -4.27 -1.80
CA ALA A 17 -4.38 -3.79 -3.04
C ALA A 17 -4.65 -4.73 -4.22
N ASN A 18 -4.21 -4.30 -5.40
CA ASN A 18 -4.41 -4.96 -6.68
C ASN A 18 -5.88 -5.07 -7.11
N VAL A 19 -6.73 -4.22 -6.54
CA VAL A 19 -8.11 -4.06 -6.98
C VAL A 19 -8.11 -3.52 -8.42
N ASN A 20 -8.97 -4.04 -9.30
CA ASN A 20 -9.08 -3.49 -10.64
C ASN A 20 -9.61 -2.04 -10.56
N LYS A 21 -8.96 -1.13 -11.28
CA LYS A 21 -9.30 0.31 -11.26
C LYS A 21 -10.65 0.65 -11.87
N LEU A 22 -11.26 -0.31 -12.59
CA LEU A 22 -12.59 -0.18 -13.17
C LEU A 22 -13.71 -0.70 -12.25
N TRP A 23 -13.36 -1.40 -11.16
CA TRP A 23 -14.34 -1.96 -10.24
C TRP A 23 -14.88 -0.89 -9.28
N GLY A 24 -16.20 -0.94 -9.08
CA GLY A 24 -16.90 -0.32 -7.97
C GLY A 24 -16.84 -1.22 -6.72
N THR A 25 -17.48 -0.77 -5.64
CA THR A 25 -17.51 -1.50 -4.37
C THR A 25 -18.16 -2.88 -4.51
N THR A 26 -19.24 -2.97 -5.30
CA THR A 26 -19.96 -4.22 -5.56
C THR A 26 -19.10 -5.26 -6.27
N GLU A 27 -18.32 -4.88 -7.29
CA GLU A 27 -17.43 -5.82 -7.97
C GLU A 27 -16.29 -6.28 -7.05
N VAL A 28 -15.76 -5.39 -6.22
CA VAL A 28 -14.75 -5.75 -5.21
C VAL A 28 -15.32 -6.77 -4.23
N GLU A 29 -16.52 -6.52 -3.70
CA GLU A 29 -17.20 -7.43 -2.80
C GLU A 29 -17.41 -8.81 -3.44
N PHE A 30 -17.94 -8.83 -4.67
CA PHE A 30 -18.16 -10.06 -5.42
C PHE A 30 -16.88 -10.88 -5.58
N HIS A 31 -15.76 -10.24 -5.92
CA HIS A 31 -14.49 -10.93 -6.05
C HIS A 31 -13.95 -11.43 -4.70
N LEU A 32 -14.04 -10.62 -3.63
CA LEU A 32 -13.61 -11.03 -2.31
C LEU A 32 -14.44 -12.21 -1.76
N GLN A 33 -15.76 -12.21 -1.98
CA GLN A 33 -16.67 -13.32 -1.64
C GLN A 33 -16.27 -14.64 -2.30
N ARG A 34 -15.82 -14.60 -3.56
CA ARG A 34 -15.41 -15.80 -4.29
C ARG A 34 -14.02 -16.30 -3.92
N THR A 35 -13.18 -15.37 -3.49
CA THR A 35 -11.76 -15.61 -3.25
C THR A 35 -11.48 -16.06 -1.81
N ILE A 36 -12.22 -15.50 -0.84
CA ILE A 36 -12.02 -15.75 0.59
C ILE A 36 -13.14 -16.66 1.11
N PRO A 37 -12.85 -17.93 1.49
CA PRO A 37 -13.88 -18.94 1.80
C PRO A 37 -14.89 -18.56 2.89
N PHE A 38 -14.47 -17.78 3.89
CA PHE A 38 -15.29 -17.35 5.03
C PHE A 38 -15.74 -15.89 4.91
N TRP A 39 -15.67 -15.28 3.72
CA TRP A 39 -16.06 -13.88 3.53
C TRP A 39 -17.49 -13.58 4.02
N HIS A 40 -18.39 -14.53 3.86
CA HIS A 40 -19.78 -14.44 4.30
C HIS A 40 -19.95 -14.27 5.82
N GLU A 41 -18.90 -14.57 6.61
CA GLU A 41 -18.86 -14.38 8.06
C GLU A 41 -18.28 -13.02 8.45
N ILE A 42 -17.78 -12.24 7.49
CA ILE A 42 -17.12 -10.96 7.72
C ILE A 42 -18.12 -9.83 7.54
N ASN A 43 -18.45 -9.13 8.61
CA ASN A 43 -19.20 -7.88 8.52
C ASN A 43 -18.25 -6.71 8.28
N CYS A 44 -18.13 -6.27 7.02
CA CYS A 44 -17.27 -5.15 6.65
C CYS A 44 -17.92 -4.16 5.69
N GLU A 45 -17.49 -2.91 5.78
CA GLU A 45 -17.78 -1.87 4.80
C GLU A 45 -16.58 -1.69 3.85
N ILE A 46 -16.84 -1.67 2.54
CA ILE A 46 -15.80 -1.51 1.52
C ILE A 46 -15.76 -0.05 1.07
N LEU A 47 -14.62 0.60 1.26
CA LEU A 47 -14.38 1.97 0.81
C LEU A 47 -13.29 1.98 -0.26
N LEU A 48 -13.62 2.43 -1.48
CA LEU A 48 -12.62 2.55 -2.53
C LEU A 48 -11.75 3.80 -2.35
N MET A 49 -10.43 3.63 -2.45
CA MET A 49 -9.55 4.80 -2.55
C MET A 49 -9.70 5.42 -3.95
N GLN A 50 -10.37 6.57 -4.00
CA GLN A 50 -10.59 7.30 -5.23
C GLN A 50 -9.74 8.57 -5.29
N HIS A 51 -9.27 8.90 -6.49
CA HIS A 51 -8.66 10.19 -6.77
C HIS A 51 -9.50 10.93 -7.82
N LYS A 52 -9.77 12.21 -7.58
CA LYS A 52 -10.43 13.07 -8.55
C LYS A 52 -9.40 13.51 -9.59
N ASN A 53 -9.56 13.06 -10.82
CA ASN A 53 -8.78 13.54 -11.97
C ASN A 53 -9.69 14.34 -12.91
N LEU A 54 -9.09 14.97 -13.93
CA LEU A 54 -9.80 15.72 -14.97
C LEU A 54 -10.91 14.92 -15.70
N GLY A 55 -10.88 13.59 -15.62
CA GLY A 55 -11.88 12.69 -16.19
C GLY A 55 -12.80 12.00 -15.17
N GLY A 56 -12.93 12.53 -13.95
CA GLY A 56 -13.80 11.99 -12.90
C GLY A 56 -13.07 11.26 -11.76
N LEU A 57 -13.84 10.67 -10.85
CA LEU A 57 -13.34 9.84 -9.74
C LEU A 57 -12.87 8.49 -10.30
N LYS A 58 -11.60 8.15 -10.07
CA LYS A 58 -11.06 6.83 -10.44
C LYS A 58 -10.52 6.12 -9.22
N ASN A 59 -10.85 4.83 -9.10
CA ASN A 59 -10.24 3.93 -8.13
C ASN A 59 -8.73 3.84 -8.39
N ARG A 60 -7.92 3.89 -7.33
CA ARG A 60 -6.46 3.78 -7.38
C ARG A 60 -5.96 2.33 -7.46
N GLY A 61 -6.87 1.36 -7.39
CA GLY A 61 -6.58 -0.06 -7.28
C GLY A 61 -6.33 -0.50 -5.85
N VAL A 62 -6.93 0.25 -4.91
CA VAL A 62 -6.86 0.01 -3.46
C VAL A 62 -8.25 0.19 -2.87
N ALA A 63 -8.64 -0.71 -1.99
CA ALA A 63 -9.86 -0.63 -1.18
C ALA A 63 -9.51 -0.71 0.31
N HIS A 64 -10.29 -0.05 1.15
CA HIS A 64 -10.27 -0.24 2.59
C HIS A 64 -11.44 -1.13 2.99
N LEU A 65 -11.17 -2.10 3.87
CA LEU A 65 -12.18 -2.91 4.53
C LEU A 65 -12.29 -2.40 5.96
N GLU A 66 -13.41 -1.79 6.30
CA GLU A 66 -13.69 -1.39 7.67
C GLU A 66 -14.48 -2.50 8.37
N LEU A 67 -13.90 -3.00 9.44
CA LEU A 67 -14.34 -4.20 10.14
C LEU A 67 -14.83 -3.85 11.54
N SER A 68 -15.82 -4.60 11.98
CA SER A 68 -16.48 -4.41 13.28
C SER A 68 -15.61 -4.89 14.43
N SER A 69 -14.72 -5.85 14.18
CA SER A 69 -13.85 -6.48 15.18
C SER A 69 -12.46 -6.85 14.64
N SER A 70 -11.47 -6.98 15.52
CA SER A 70 -10.14 -7.49 15.15
C SER A 70 -10.11 -9.00 14.93
N ALA A 71 -11.11 -9.74 15.39
CA ALA A 71 -11.27 -11.17 15.08
C ALA A 71 -11.62 -11.34 13.59
N GLU A 72 -12.58 -10.57 13.09
CA GLU A 72 -12.91 -10.53 11.66
C GLU A 72 -11.74 -10.08 10.81
N ALA A 73 -10.94 -9.10 11.28
CA ALA A 73 -9.74 -8.65 10.57
C ALA A 73 -8.66 -9.73 10.42
N ARG A 74 -8.60 -10.69 11.33
CA ARG A 74 -7.67 -11.84 11.28
C ARG A 74 -8.18 -12.99 10.43
N SER A 75 -9.45 -12.98 10.04
CA SER A 75 -10.02 -14.03 9.21
C SER A 75 -9.45 -13.98 7.79
N PRO A 76 -9.60 -12.88 7.01
CA PRO A 76 -9.19 -12.80 5.59
C PRO A 76 -7.68 -12.61 5.42
N ALA A 77 -7.03 -12.14 6.47
CA ALA A 77 -5.60 -11.95 6.56
C ALA A 77 -4.99 -13.23 7.13
N PRO A 78 -4.04 -13.92 6.46
CA PRO A 78 -3.30 -14.98 7.13
C PRO A 78 -2.73 -14.43 8.46
N ALA A 79 -2.53 -15.30 9.45
CA ALA A 79 -1.99 -14.94 10.78
C ALA A 79 -0.66 -14.13 10.74
N ALA A 80 -0.06 -13.99 9.55
CA ALA A 80 1.11 -13.19 9.23
C ALA A 80 0.86 -11.70 8.90
N VAL A 81 -0.38 -11.19 8.90
CA VAL A 81 -0.63 -9.74 8.68
C VAL A 81 -0.12 -8.95 9.88
N THR A 82 1.16 -8.62 9.76
CA THR A 82 1.94 -7.78 10.66
C THR A 82 1.83 -6.36 10.13
N ILE A 83 1.75 -5.36 11.01
CA ILE A 83 1.93 -3.97 10.60
C ILE A 83 3.34 -3.83 10.01
N SER A 84 3.44 -3.92 8.69
CA SER A 84 4.71 -3.82 7.97
C SER A 84 4.88 -2.37 7.51
N ARG A 85 6.03 -1.76 7.79
CA ARG A 85 6.37 -0.39 7.31
C ARG A 85 6.56 -0.31 5.82
N THR A 86 6.72 -1.45 5.15
CA THR A 86 7.21 -1.47 3.77
C THR A 86 6.52 -2.47 2.86
N HIS A 87 5.75 -3.44 3.38
CA HIS A 87 5.25 -4.55 2.56
C HIS A 87 3.87 -5.07 2.97
N MET A 88 2.90 -4.93 2.06
CA MET A 88 1.66 -5.69 2.14
C MET A 88 1.94 -7.19 2.00
N VAL A 89 1.15 -7.99 2.71
CA VAL A 89 1.30 -9.44 2.73
C VAL A 89 0.51 -10.06 1.58
N ASP A 90 1.13 -10.98 0.85
CA ASP A 90 0.44 -11.82 -0.12
C ASP A 90 -0.38 -12.87 0.63
N THR A 91 -1.67 -12.96 0.34
CA THR A 91 -2.57 -13.88 1.04
C THR A 91 -2.57 -15.28 0.44
N GLY A 92 -1.87 -15.50 -0.69
CA GLY A 92 -1.97 -16.72 -1.50
C GLY A 92 -3.29 -16.83 -2.27
N TYR A 93 -4.14 -15.81 -2.19
CA TYR A 93 -5.39 -15.73 -2.93
C TYR A 93 -5.26 -14.78 -4.12
N ALA A 94 -6.15 -14.90 -5.10
CA ALA A 94 -6.20 -13.99 -6.25
C ALA A 94 -7.51 -13.19 -6.25
N ILE A 95 -7.43 -11.88 -6.53
CA ILE A 95 -8.58 -11.01 -6.74
C ILE A 95 -8.63 -10.63 -8.24
N GLY A 96 -9.56 -11.26 -8.96
CA GLY A 96 -9.51 -11.27 -10.43
C GLY A 96 -8.25 -11.99 -10.93
N ASP A 97 -7.48 -11.33 -11.81
CA ASP A 97 -6.25 -11.89 -12.39
C ASP A 97 -4.97 -11.52 -11.61
N ALA A 98 -5.10 -10.86 -10.46
CA ALA A 98 -3.97 -10.36 -9.68
C ALA A 98 -3.91 -11.01 -8.29
N PRO A 99 -2.72 -11.17 -7.68
CA PRO A 99 -2.60 -11.65 -6.31
C PRO A 99 -3.25 -10.66 -5.34
N LEU A 100 -4.05 -11.17 -4.42
CA LEU A 100 -4.66 -10.39 -3.35
C LEU A 100 -3.60 -10.06 -2.31
N ARG A 101 -3.46 -8.77 -2.01
CA ARG A 101 -2.53 -8.27 -1.01
C ARG A 101 -3.26 -7.48 0.05
N ILE A 102 -2.97 -7.79 1.31
CA ILE A 102 -3.64 -7.20 2.47
C ILE A 102 -2.60 -6.69 3.47
N ASP A 103 -2.89 -5.55 4.09
CA ASP A 103 -2.16 -5.03 5.24
C ASP A 103 -3.11 -4.28 6.19
N TRP A 104 -2.68 -4.03 7.43
CA TRP A 104 -3.38 -3.12 8.34
C TRP A 104 -3.27 -1.69 7.80
N ARG A 105 -4.41 -1.00 7.68
CA ARG A 105 -4.40 0.44 7.41
C ARG A 105 -3.88 1.13 8.66
N ARG A 106 -2.90 2.00 8.45
CA ARG A 106 -2.39 2.86 9.52
C ARG A 106 -3.37 3.99 9.77
N PRO A 107 -3.64 4.37 11.04
CA PRO A 107 -4.17 5.68 11.33
C PRO A 107 -3.23 6.67 10.65
N GLU A 108 -3.76 7.52 9.77
CA GLU A 108 -2.99 8.67 9.29
C GLU A 108 -2.67 9.49 10.53
N ARG A 109 -1.44 9.36 11.07
CA ARG A 109 -0.98 10.39 12.00
C ARG A 109 -0.94 11.66 11.17
N TYR A 110 -1.50 12.74 11.70
CA TYR A 110 -1.51 14.05 11.03
C TYR A 110 -0.10 14.53 10.63
N ASP A 111 0.96 13.90 11.17
CA ASP A 111 2.38 14.12 10.82
C ASP A 111 2.96 13.13 9.77
N ASP A 112 2.25 12.07 9.38
CA ASP A 112 2.68 11.07 8.38
C ASP A 112 2.52 11.60 6.94
N THR A 113 2.86 12.86 6.71
CA THR A 113 3.22 13.30 5.36
C THR A 113 4.44 12.47 4.94
N ILE A 114 4.22 11.41 4.16
CA ILE A 114 5.32 10.67 3.51
C ILE A 114 6.07 11.70 2.66
N ARG A 115 7.19 12.21 3.18
CA ARG A 115 8.06 13.14 2.48
C ARG A 115 8.93 12.32 1.54
N ALA A 116 8.38 12.03 0.36
CA ALA A 116 9.15 11.43 -0.71
C ALA A 116 10.05 12.50 -1.34
N VAL A 117 11.37 12.27 -1.31
CA VAL A 117 12.33 13.12 -1.99
C VAL A 117 12.73 12.45 -3.29
N TYR A 118 12.58 13.18 -4.40
CA TYR A 118 13.04 12.76 -5.72
C TYR A 118 14.37 13.45 -6.04
N ALA A 119 15.44 12.67 -6.15
CA ALA A 119 16.74 13.14 -6.59
C ALA A 119 17.06 12.58 -7.98
N ALA A 120 17.23 13.46 -8.96
CA ALA A 120 17.69 13.09 -10.30
C ALA A 120 19.21 13.26 -10.43
N ASN A 121 19.75 12.81 -11.57
CA ASN A 121 21.15 12.99 -11.92
C ASN A 121 22.15 12.25 -11.00
N ALA A 122 21.71 11.18 -10.33
CA ALA A 122 22.60 10.35 -9.54
C ALA A 122 23.49 9.49 -10.46
N PRO A 123 24.75 9.20 -10.07
CA PRO A 123 25.62 8.27 -10.79
C PRO A 123 24.96 6.90 -10.96
N VAL A 124 25.17 6.24 -12.11
CA VAL A 124 24.63 4.88 -12.34
C VAL A 124 25.14 3.84 -11.35
N THR A 125 26.30 4.10 -10.74
CA THR A 125 26.94 3.25 -9.74
C THR A 125 26.38 3.44 -8.33
N ILE A 126 25.48 4.41 -8.10
CA ILE A 126 24.93 4.68 -6.77
C ILE A 126 24.16 3.46 -6.24
N THR A 127 24.42 3.11 -4.99
CA THR A 127 23.76 2.03 -4.27
C THR A 127 22.81 2.56 -3.20
N LYS A 128 21.93 1.70 -2.67
CA LYS A 128 21.08 2.05 -1.53
C LYS A 128 21.92 2.42 -0.29
N SER A 129 23.07 1.77 -0.12
CA SER A 129 24.00 2.08 0.96
C SER A 129 24.56 3.49 0.86
N ASP A 130 24.91 3.94 -0.36
CA ASP A 130 25.39 5.30 -0.59
C ASP A 130 24.30 6.34 -0.29
N VAL A 131 23.07 6.07 -0.72
CA VAL A 131 21.89 6.92 -0.41
C VAL A 131 21.66 6.98 1.10
N SER A 132 21.73 5.84 1.81
CA SER A 132 21.61 5.80 3.27
C SER A 132 22.73 6.59 3.97
N ALA A 133 23.97 6.47 3.50
CA ALA A 133 25.09 7.22 4.08
C ALA A 133 24.95 8.74 3.85
N LEU A 134 24.49 9.14 2.66
CA LEU A 134 24.32 10.55 2.29
C LEU A 134 23.14 11.21 3.02
N PHE A 135 22.00 10.51 3.09
CA PHE A 135 20.75 11.09 3.57
C PHE A 135 20.35 10.66 4.97
N GLY A 136 20.92 9.59 5.51
CA GLY A 136 20.60 9.08 6.85
C GLY A 136 20.91 10.06 7.97
N ARG A 137 21.81 11.02 7.73
CA ARG A 137 22.08 12.12 8.68
C ARG A 137 20.93 13.14 8.81
N PHE A 138 20.00 13.16 7.86
CA PHE A 138 18.88 14.11 7.85
C PHE A 138 17.58 13.52 8.40
N GLY A 139 17.57 12.24 8.75
CA GLY A 139 16.41 11.55 9.29
C GLY A 139 16.45 10.06 9.03
N GLN A 140 15.55 9.33 9.68
CA GLN A 140 15.40 7.90 9.45
C GLN A 140 14.80 7.66 8.06
N ILE A 141 15.55 7.01 7.18
CA ILE A 141 15.07 6.62 5.85
C ILE A 141 14.27 5.32 5.98
N GLU A 142 13.03 5.33 5.52
CA GLU A 142 12.16 4.16 5.57
C GLU A 142 12.29 3.28 4.32
N SER A 143 12.45 3.91 3.16
CA SER A 143 12.53 3.19 1.89
C SER A 143 13.40 3.94 0.88
N ILE A 144 14.10 3.17 0.03
CA ILE A 144 14.92 3.68 -1.07
C ILE A 144 14.58 2.91 -2.35
N PHE A 145 14.18 3.64 -3.37
CA PHE A 145 13.93 3.12 -4.72
C PHE A 145 14.93 3.73 -5.69
N LEU A 146 15.67 2.87 -6.39
CA LEU A 146 16.51 3.27 -7.51
C LEU A 146 15.71 3.11 -8.80
N SER A 147 15.82 4.04 -9.75
CA SER A 147 15.00 4.02 -10.98
C SER A 147 15.13 2.74 -11.82
N ALA A 148 16.23 2.01 -11.69
CA ALA A 148 16.42 0.69 -12.31
C ALA A 148 15.44 -0.38 -11.77
N GLU A 149 14.91 -0.18 -10.55
CA GLU A 149 13.95 -1.06 -9.87
C GLU A 149 12.49 -0.65 -10.12
N LEU A 150 12.26 0.52 -10.75
CA LEU A 150 10.91 0.98 -11.07
C LEU A 150 10.41 0.34 -12.38
N PRO A 151 9.13 -0.06 -12.48
CA PRO A 151 8.56 -0.61 -13.71
C PRO A 151 8.69 0.42 -14.84
N LYS A 152 9.47 0.07 -15.87
CA LYS A 152 9.81 0.95 -16.99
C LYS A 152 8.54 1.28 -17.79
N LYS A 153 8.12 2.55 -17.80
CA LYS A 153 7.06 3.01 -18.72
C LYS A 153 7.58 3.63 -20.02
N ALA A 154 8.86 3.98 -20.07
CA ALA A 154 9.64 4.32 -21.27
C ALA A 154 11.12 4.44 -20.86
N PRO A 155 12.09 4.19 -21.75
CA PRO A 155 13.49 4.43 -21.43
C PRO A 155 13.75 5.95 -21.34
N PRO A 156 14.35 6.46 -20.25
CA PRO A 156 14.80 7.85 -20.22
C PRO A 156 16.00 8.03 -21.17
N PRO A 157 16.15 9.19 -21.84
CA PRO A 157 17.38 9.53 -22.53
C PRO A 157 18.44 9.88 -21.47
N ALA A 158 19.68 9.40 -21.67
CA ALA A 158 20.90 9.68 -20.90
C ALA A 158 21.18 8.80 -19.65
N PRO A 159 22.46 8.69 -19.22
CA PRO A 159 22.95 7.66 -18.29
C PRO A 159 22.77 8.08 -16.83
N HIS A 160 21.60 8.63 -16.49
CA HIS A 160 21.35 9.18 -15.16
C HIS A 160 20.28 8.35 -14.45
N ARG A 161 20.45 8.13 -13.14
CA ARG A 161 19.46 7.45 -12.31
C ARG A 161 18.67 8.45 -11.48
N SER A 162 17.42 8.09 -11.21
CA SER A 162 16.58 8.79 -10.24
C SER A 162 16.54 7.96 -8.95
N VAL A 163 16.62 8.64 -7.82
CA VAL A 163 16.48 8.06 -6.49
C VAL A 163 15.22 8.64 -5.87
N VAL A 164 14.35 7.78 -5.35
CA VAL A 164 13.23 8.18 -4.50
C VAL A 164 13.47 7.59 -3.12
N TRP A 165 13.44 8.42 -2.08
CA TRP A 165 13.43 7.91 -0.71
C TRP A 165 12.36 8.60 0.13
N SER A 166 11.82 7.87 1.10
CA SER A 166 10.94 8.43 2.14
C SER A 166 11.70 8.51 3.45
N ALA A 167 11.54 9.61 4.17
CA ALA A 167 12.07 9.78 5.51
C ALA A 167 10.94 10.00 6.52
N ALA A 168 11.04 9.37 7.68
CA ALA A 168 10.25 9.71 8.86
C ALA A 168 10.95 10.86 9.60
N CYS A 169 10.19 11.89 10.00
CA CYS A 169 10.67 12.95 10.89
C CYS A 169 10.64 12.49 12.35
#